data_AF-A0A2T2U5M0-F1
#
_entry.id   AF-A0A2T2U5M0-F1
#
_cell.length_a   1.000
_cell.length_b   1.000
_cell.length_c   1.000
_cell.angle_alpha   90.00
_cell.angle_beta   90.00
_cell.angle_gamma   90.00
#
_symmetry.space_group_name_H-M   'P 1'
#
loop_
_entity.id
_entity.type
_entity.pdbx_description
1 polymer ?
#
loop_
_entity_poly.entity_id
_entity_poly.type
_entity_poly.pdbx_seq_one_letter_code
_entity_poly.pdbx_strand_id
1 'polypeptide(L)'
;MGQYEYLSVMVSIIIGLGVSNLLTNLGRLIQARKRVRFYWITLIWMGLLFFLHVHTWWAIWRWKDYEGWNLGVFLYVLLLPVLLYLLAFTVVPYFSTWIPMT
;
A
#
# COMPACT_ATOMS: atom_id res chain seq x y z
N MET A 1 -17.71 -10.98 18.68
CA MET A 1 -16.64 -10.45 17.80
C MET A 1 -15.83 -9.45 18.59
N GLY A 2 -14.51 -9.63 18.62
CA GLY A 2 -13.60 -8.78 19.41
C GLY A 2 -13.08 -7.59 18.61
N GLN A 3 -12.57 -6.55 19.27
CA GLN A 3 -12.03 -5.34 18.62
C GLN A 3 -10.87 -5.66 17.66
N TYR A 4 -10.04 -6.66 18.00
CA TYR A 4 -9.01 -7.22 17.13
C TYR A 4 -9.56 -7.72 15.79
N GLU A 5 -10.71 -8.38 15.80
CA GLU A 5 -11.32 -8.99 14.62
C GLU A 5 -11.71 -7.90 13.60
N TYR A 6 -12.37 -6.84 14.08
CA TYR A 6 -12.69 -5.66 13.26
C TYR A 6 -11.43 -4.98 12.70
N LEU A 7 -10.40 -4.77 13.53
CA LEU A 7 -9.15 -4.17 13.10
C LEU A 7 -8.47 -5.00 12.00
N SER A 8 -8.42 -6.32 12.19
CA SER A 8 -7.77 -7.23 11.23
C SER A 8 -8.43 -7.18 9.85
N VAL A 9 -9.78 -7.09 9.81
CA VAL A 9 -10.54 -6.93 8.56
C VAL A 9 -10.22 -5.58 7.92
N MET A 10 -10.26 -4.50 8.69
CA MET A 10 -10.04 -3.15 8.17
C MET A 10 -8.63 -2.96 7.63
N VAL A 11 -7.62 -3.49 8.32
CA VAL A 11 -6.23 -3.48 7.83
C VAL A 11 -6.09 -4.34 6.58
N SER A 12 -6.74 -5.51 6.52
CA SER A 12 -6.69 -6.37 5.33
C SER A 12 -7.26 -5.66 4.09
N ILE A 13 -8.32 -4.86 4.24
CA ILE A 13 -8.88 -4.03 3.16
C ILE A 13 -7.86 -2.97 2.70
N ILE A 14 -7.27 -2.21 3.63
CA ILE A 14 -6.30 -1.16 3.29
C ILE A 14 -5.08 -1.76 2.58
N ILE A 15 -4.59 -2.89 3.09
CA ILE A 15 -3.45 -3.60 2.51
C ILE A 15 -3.79 -4.13 1.11
N GLY A 16 -4.97 -4.72 0.94
CA GLY A 16 -5.46 -5.16 -0.36
C GLY A 16 -5.49 -4.02 -1.38
N LEU A 17 -6.01 -2.85 -0.99
CA LEU A 17 -6.03 -1.65 -1.84
C LEU A 17 -4.61 -1.17 -2.20
N GLY A 18 -3.68 -1.16 -1.25
CA GLY A 18 -2.29 -0.79 -1.48
C GLY A 18 -1.58 -1.73 -2.45
N VAL A 19 -1.77 -3.04 -2.27
CA VAL A 19 -1.24 -4.07 -3.17
C VAL A 19 -1.84 -3.96 -4.57
N SER A 20 -3.17 -3.82 -4.69
CA SER A 20 -3.82 -3.63 -6.00
C SER A 20 -3.31 -2.39 -6.72
N ASN A 21 -3.08 -1.30 -5.99
CA ASN A 21 -2.51 -0.08 -6.56
C ASN A 21 -1.07 -0.30 -7.05
N LEU A 22 -0.21 -0.98 -6.27
CA LEU A 22 1.15 -1.33 -6.68
C LEU A 22 1.16 -2.19 -7.96
N LEU A 23 0.31 -3.22 -8.02
CA LEU A 23 0.21 -4.09 -9.20
C LEU A 23 -0.33 -3.36 -10.44
N THR A 24 -1.31 -2.48 -10.25
CA THR A 24 -1.85 -1.64 -11.33
C THR A 24 -0.78 -0.72 -11.90
N ASN A 25 -0.05 -0.05 -11.02
CA ASN A 25 1.05 0.83 -11.39
C ASN A 25 2.18 0.06 -12.08
N LEU A 26 2.47 -1.16 -11.63
CA LEU A 26 3.46 -2.04 -12.25
C LEU A 26 3.05 -2.41 -13.68
N GLY A 27 1.78 -2.78 -13.89
CA GLY A 27 1.21 -3.06 -15.20
C GLY A 27 1.28 -1.86 -16.14
N ARG A 28 0.97 -0.66 -15.65
CA ARG A 28 1.12 0.60 -16.41
C ARG A 28 2.56 0.85 -16.81
N LEU A 29 3.51 0.63 -15.89
CA LEU A 29 4.94 0.77 -16.16
C LEU A 29 5.38 -0.20 -17.27
N ILE A 30 4.99 -1.47 -17.18
CA ILE A 30 5.29 -2.50 -18.19
C ILE A 30 4.73 -2.13 -19.57
N GLN A 31 3.52 -1.58 -19.65
CA GLN A 31 2.95 -1.12 -20.92
C GLN A 31 3.71 0.10 -21.48
N ALA A 32 4.11 1.04 -20.61
CA ALA A 32 4.84 2.25 -20.99
C ALA A 32 6.34 2.02 -21.30
N ARG A 33 6.86 0.79 -21.16
CA ARG A 33 8.28 0.44 -21.37
C ARG A 33 8.87 0.84 -22.72
N LYS A 34 8.04 1.01 -23.75
CA LYS A 34 8.48 1.45 -25.08
C LYS A 34 8.62 2.97 -25.21
N ARG A 35 8.06 3.77 -24.28
CA ARG A 35 8.06 5.24 -24.33
C ARG A 35 8.84 5.90 -23.18
N VAL A 36 9.10 5.19 -22.09
CA VAL A 36 9.73 5.76 -20.87
C VAL A 36 11.00 5.00 -20.52
N ARG A 37 12.09 5.71 -20.18
CA ARG A 37 13.32 5.10 -19.63
C ARG A 37 13.00 4.44 -18.29
N PHE A 38 12.96 3.12 -18.29
CA PHE A 38 12.78 2.31 -17.08
C PHE A 38 13.90 2.59 -16.09
N TYR A 39 13.56 3.14 -14.92
CA TYR A 39 14.48 3.20 -13.79
C TYR A 39 14.21 1.99 -12.89
N TRP A 40 15.12 1.01 -12.91
CA TRP A 40 15.04 -0.21 -12.11
C TRP A 40 14.92 0.06 -10.59
N ILE A 41 15.37 1.23 -10.14
CA ILE A 41 15.19 1.68 -8.75
C ILE A 41 13.70 1.79 -8.37
N THR A 42 12.82 2.21 -9.27
CA THR A 42 11.37 2.32 -9.01
C THR A 42 10.76 0.93 -8.79
N LEU A 43 11.20 -0.07 -9.55
CA LEU A 43 10.79 -1.47 -9.37
C LEU A 43 11.20 -1.99 -7.98
N ILE A 44 12.41 -1.67 -7.52
CA ILE A 44 12.87 -2.04 -6.18
C ILE A 44 12.00 -1.38 -5.11
N TRP A 45 11.69 -0.08 -5.24
CA TRP A 45 10.81 0.61 -4.31
C TRP A 45 9.39 0.01 -4.29
N MET A 46 8.83 -0.36 -5.45
CA MET A 46 7.54 -1.03 -5.53
C MET A 46 7.57 -2.41 -4.86
N GLY A 47 8.63 -3.19 -5.06
CA GLY A 47 8.84 -4.48 -4.39
C GLY A 47 8.99 -4.34 -2.87
N LEU A 48 9.76 -3.34 -2.42
CA LEU A 48 9.92 -3.04 -0.99
C LEU A 48 8.58 -2.64 -0.37
N LEU A 49 7.80 -1.79 -1.04
CA LEU A 49 6.47 -1.40 -0.55
C LEU A 49 5.53 -2.59 -0.48
N PHE A 50 5.53 -3.48 -1.48
CA PHE A 50 4.76 -4.73 -1.43
C PHE A 50 5.16 -5.58 -0.23
N PHE A 51 6.46 -5.76 0.00
CA PHE A 51 6.97 -6.50 1.15
C PHE A 51 6.56 -5.85 2.48
N LEU A 52 6.64 -4.52 2.59
CA LEU A 52 6.21 -3.79 3.79
C LEU A 52 4.72 -3.94 4.07
N HIS A 53 3.87 -4.00 3.05
CA HIS A 53 2.44 -4.29 3.21
C HIS A 53 2.23 -5.68 3.83
N VAL A 54 2.87 -6.72 3.26
CA VAL A 54 2.76 -8.10 3.78
C VAL A 54 3.35 -8.21 5.19
N HIS A 55 4.49 -7.57 5.44
CA HIS A 55 5.12 -7.55 6.76
C HIS A 55 4.25 -6.84 7.81
N THR A 56 3.59 -5.74 7.44
CA THR A 56 2.67 -5.02 8.33
C THR A 56 1.45 -5.87 8.67
N TRP A 57 0.89 -6.56 7.67
CA TRP A 57 -0.19 -7.51 7.89
C TRP A 57 0.23 -8.62 8.87
N TRP A 58 1.43 -9.18 8.69
CA TRP A 58 1.97 -10.19 9.60
C TRP A 58 2.18 -9.65 11.01
N ALA A 59 2.66 -8.42 11.15
CA ALA A 59 2.91 -7.80 12.46
C ALA A 59 1.64 -7.64 13.31
N ILE A 60 0.46 -7.52 12.70
CA ILE A 60 -0.83 -7.42 13.40
C ILE A 60 -1.18 -8.70 14.16
N TRP A 61 -0.74 -9.87 13.69
CA TRP A 61 -0.96 -11.13 14.41
C TRP A 61 -0.35 -11.11 15.82
N ARG A 62 0.71 -10.34 16.04
CA ARG A 62 1.34 -10.20 17.36
C ARG A 62 0.47 -9.46 18.39
N TRP A 63 -0.55 -8.74 17.93
CA TRP A 63 -1.46 -7.97 18.77
C TRP A 63 -2.74 -8.73 19.13
N LYS A 64 -2.85 -10.00 18.72
CA LYS A 64 -4.02 -10.84 18.95
C LYS A 64 -4.36 -10.98 20.45
N ASP A 65 -3.34 -11.07 21.30
CA ASP A 65 -3.49 -11.28 22.75
C ASP A 65 -3.44 -9.96 23.55
N TYR A 66 -3.47 -8.80 22.88
CA TYR A 66 -3.49 -7.51 23.55
C TYR A 66 -4.91 -7.19 24.04
N GLU A 67 -5.09 -6.98 25.34
CA GLU A 67 -6.41 -6.70 25.94
C GLU A 67 -6.73 -5.19 26.06
N GLY A 68 -5.75 -4.31 25.83
CA GLY A 68 -5.88 -2.85 26.00
C GLY A 68 -6.51 -2.09 24.82
N TRP A 69 -7.34 -2.73 24.01
CA TRP A 69 -7.90 -2.13 22.80
C TRP A 69 -8.81 -0.94 23.11
N ASN A 70 -8.40 0.24 22.63
CA ASN A 70 -9.20 1.46 22.61
C ASN A 70 -9.10 2.14 21.24
N LEU A 71 -9.93 3.16 20.99
CA LEU A 71 -9.97 3.88 19.72
C LEU A 71 -8.61 4.49 19.34
N GLY A 72 -7.83 4.98 20.31
CA GLY A 72 -6.50 5.54 20.08
C GLY A 72 -5.51 4.51 19.56
N VAL A 73 -5.46 3.34 20.20
CA VAL A 73 -4.63 2.20 19.73
C VAL A 73 -5.07 1.75 18.34
N PHE A 74 -6.38 1.70 18.10
CA PHE A 74 -6.93 1.36 16.79
C PHE A 74 -6.46 2.30 15.67
N LEU A 75 -6.61 3.62 15.87
CA LEU A 75 -6.16 4.64 14.92
C LEU A 75 -4.63 4.60 14.72
N TYR A 76 -3.88 4.36 15.80
CA TYR A 76 -2.43 4.25 15.75
C TYR A 76 -1.96 3.07 14.88
N VAL A 77 -2.57 1.88 15.05
CA VAL A 77 -2.24 0.70 14.23
C VAL A 77 -2.60 0.93 12.75
N LEU A 78 -3.70 1.64 12.47
CA LEU A 78 -4.13 1.97 11.11
C LEU A 78 -3.26 3.00 10.41
N LEU A 79 -2.57 3.85 11.15
CA LEU A 79 -1.74 4.91 10.60
C LEU A 79 -0.65 4.35 9.67
N LEU A 80 0.00 3.26 10.07
CA LEU A 80 1.06 2.62 9.29
C LEU A 80 0.59 2.08 7.92
N PRO A 81 -0.45 1.21 7.81
CA PRO A 81 -0.93 0.73 6.53
C PRO A 81 -1.50 1.84 5.64
N VAL A 82 -2.09 2.90 6.22
CA VAL A 82 -2.53 4.07 5.45
C VAL A 82 -1.34 4.82 4.85
N LEU A 83 -0.28 5.05 5.62
CA LEU A 83 0.94 5.68 5.10
C LEU A 83 1.60 4.83 4.01
N LEU A 84 1.65 3.51 4.19
CA LEU A 84 2.15 2.59 3.16
C LEU A 84 1.34 2.65 1.87
N TYR A 85 0.01 2.74 1.98
CA TYR A 85 -0.85 2.96 0.82
C TYR A 85 -0.53 4.28 0.11
N LEU A 86 -0.35 5.38 0.84
CA LEU A 86 0.00 6.69 0.27
C LEU A 86 1.39 6.68 -0.40
N LEU A 87 2.36 6.00 0.19
CA LEU A 87 3.68 5.80 -0.42
C LEU A 87 3.58 4.97 -1.71
N ALA A 88 2.78 3.91 -1.71
CA ALA A 88 2.49 3.12 -2.91
C ALA A 88 1.80 3.94 -4.01
N PHE A 89 0.94 4.89 -3.63
CA PHE A 89 0.29 5.80 -4.57
C PHE A 89 1.25 6.82 -5.20
N THR A 90 2.20 7.33 -4.41
CA THR A 90 3.13 8.38 -4.86
C THR A 90 4.39 7.83 -5.54
N VAL A 91 4.70 6.54 -5.40
CA VAL A 91 5.93 5.94 -5.95
C VAL A 91 6.00 6.00 -7.48
N VAL A 92 4.86 6.07 -8.17
CA VAL A 92 4.80 6.21 -9.63
C VAL A 92 4.42 7.65 -9.98
N PRO A 93 5.25 8.36 -10.76
CA PRO A 93 4.95 9.72 -11.17
C PRO A 93 3.65 9.75 -11.98
N TYR A 94 2.78 10.73 -11.67
CA TYR A 94 1.54 10.94 -12.41
C TYR A 94 1.87 11.26 -13.87
N PHE A 95 1.61 10.31 -14.77
CA PHE A 95 1.67 10.56 -16.20
C PHE A 95 0.44 11.37 -16.58
N SER A 96 0.57 12.69 -16.51
CA SER A 96 -0.36 13.63 -17.13
C SER A 96 -0.44 13.29 -18.62
N THR A 97 -1.52 12.64 -19.03
CA THR A 97 -1.89 12.49 -20.45
C THR A 97 -2.46 13.82 -20.93
N TRP A 98 -1.67 14.89 -20.88
CA TRP A 98 -2.02 16.14 -21.55
C TRP A 98 -1.65 15.98 -23.03
N ILE A 99 -2.64 15.59 -23.84
CA ILE A 99 -2.59 15.75 -25.29
C ILE A 99 -2.97 17.21 -25.53
N PRO A 100 -2.10 18.08 -26.09
CA PRO A 100 -2.54 19.38 -26.53
C PRO A 100 -3.54 19.19 -27.67
N MET A 101 -4.82 19.45 -27.40
CA MET A 101 -5.80 19.73 -28.44
C MET A 101 -5.59 21.18 -28.86
N THR A 102 -4.58 21.42 -29.70
CA THR A 102 -4.42 22.49 -30.70
C THR A 102 -2.96 22.56 -31.11
#